data_AF-A0A2T2R1Y0-F1
#
_entry.id   AF-A0A2T2R1Y0-F1
#
_cell.length_a   1.000
_cell.length_b   1.000
_cell.length_c   1.000
_cell.angle_alpha   90.00
_cell.angle_beta   90.00
_cell.angle_gamma   90.00
#
_symmetry.space_group_name_H-M   'P 1'
#
loop_
_entity.id
_entity.type
_entity.pdbx_description
1 polymer ?
#
loop_
_entity_poly.entity_id
_entity_poly.type
_entity_poly.pdbx_seq_one_letter_code
_entity_poly.pdbx_strand_id
1 'polypeptide(L)'
;MYKQITSNKRKTVLLIGLFFIITIALGWFIGVYLGYGYWIFVFAVVYSIISALISYYAGDKVALKTSGAKKIEKEDNPYIYRMVENLCITAGLPEPDIYIIDSPAL
;
A
#
# COMPACT_ATOMS: atom_id res chain seq x y z
N MET A 1 -9.93 -10.02 17.70
CA MET A 1 -9.80 -8.79 16.89
C MET A 1 -8.65 -7.88 17.39
N TYR A 2 -8.62 -7.47 18.66
CA TYR A 2 -7.56 -6.58 19.21
C TYR A 2 -6.11 -7.07 19.03
N LYS A 3 -5.82 -8.36 19.23
CA LYS A 3 -4.45 -8.92 19.02
C LYS A 3 -3.96 -8.79 17.56
N GLN A 4 -4.87 -8.92 16.59
CA GLN A 4 -4.54 -8.82 15.16
C GLN A 4 -4.21 -7.36 14.77
N ILE A 5 -4.95 -6.40 15.31
CA ILE A 5 -4.71 -4.97 15.08
C ILE A 5 -3.32 -4.56 15.61
N THR A 6 -2.98 -4.99 16.82
CA THR A 6 -1.66 -4.70 17.41
C THR A 6 -0.51 -5.37 16.65
N SER A 7 -0.70 -6.62 16.21
CA SER A 7 0.28 -7.34 15.39
C SER A 7 0.53 -6.63 14.06
N ASN A 8 -0.55 -6.20 13.39
CA ASN A 8 -0.46 -5.48 12.12
C ASN A 8 0.22 -4.12 12.28
N LYS A 9 -0.14 -3.33 13.31
CA LYS A 9 0.56 -2.07 13.60
C LYS A 9 2.06 -2.27 13.81
N ARG A 10 2.46 -3.31 14.55
CA ARG A 10 3.89 -3.61 14.79
C ARG A 10 4.60 -3.99 13.50
N LYS A 11 3.97 -4.80 12.65
CA LYS A 11 4.52 -5.18 11.34
C LYS A 11 4.70 -3.95 10.43
N THR A 12 3.70 -3.06 10.38
CA THR A 12 3.79 -1.82 9.60
C THR A 12 4.96 -0.94 10.07
N VAL A 13 5.11 -0.74 11.38
CA VAL A 13 6.24 0.04 11.94
C VAL A 13 7.58 -0.62 11.64
N LEU A 14 7.67 -1.95 11.77
CA LEU A 14 8.88 -2.71 11.44
C LEU A 14 9.26 -2.55 9.96
N LEU A 15 8.30 -2.72 9.05
CA LEU A 15 8.53 -2.59 7.60
C LEU A 15 8.97 -1.19 7.21
N ILE A 16 8.31 -0.16 7.75
CA ILE A 16 8.69 1.25 7.50
C ILE A 16 10.09 1.53 8.05
N GLY A 17 10.39 1.08 9.27
CA GLY A 17 11.73 1.23 9.86
C GLY A 17 12.83 0.54 9.05
N LEU A 18 12.57 -0.69 8.59
CA LEU A 18 13.49 -1.44 7.73
C LEU A 18 13.73 -0.72 6.40
N PHE A 19 12.68 -0.17 5.79
CA PHE A 19 12.78 0.59 4.54
C PHE A 19 13.66 1.84 4.70
N PHE A 20 13.51 2.59 5.79
CA PHE A 20 14.37 3.73 6.10
C PHE A 20 15.83 3.30 6.28
N ILE A 21 16.09 2.24 7.05
CA ILE A 21 17.45 1.72 7.28
C ILE A 21 18.12 1.39 5.95
N ILE A 22 17.44 0.64 5.08
CA ILE A 22 17.99 0.22 3.78
C ILE A 22 18.26 1.44 2.89
N THR A 23 17.31 2.38 2.81
CA THR A 23 17.44 3.55 1.92
C THR A 23 18.55 4.49 2.39
N ILE A 24 18.68 4.72 3.70
CA ILE A 24 19.73 5.55 4.28
C ILE A 24 21.09 4.88 4.13
N ALA A 25 21.18 3.56 4.36
CA ALA A 25 22.41 2.79 4.17
C ALA A 25 22.89 2.86 2.71
N LEU A 26 21.98 2.73 1.74
CA LEU A 26 22.27 2.92 0.32
C LEU A 26 22.75 4.34 0.01
N GLY A 27 22.05 5.36 0.52
CA GLY A 27 22.44 6.76 0.34
C GLY A 27 23.82 7.07 0.91
N TRP A 28 24.14 6.51 2.08
CA TRP A 28 25.45 6.66 2.72
C TRP A 28 26.53 5.93 1.92
N PHE A 29 26.27 4.69 1.50
CA PHE A 29 27.21 3.92 0.69
C PHE A 29 27.51 4.64 -0.63
N ILE A 30 26.49 5.08 -1.37
CA ILE A 30 26.71 5.75 -2.66
C ILE A 30 27.33 7.13 -2.48
N GLY A 31 26.87 7.93 -1.51
CA GLY A 31 27.34 9.30 -1.32
C GLY A 31 28.75 9.39 -0.74
N VAL A 32 29.04 8.57 0.28
CA VAL A 32 30.30 8.65 1.06
C VAL A 32 31.34 7.67 0.54
N TYR A 33 30.97 6.41 0.26
CA TYR A 33 31.94 5.38 -0.14
C TYR A 33 32.35 5.49 -1.61
N LEU A 34 31.40 5.79 -2.52
CA LEU A 34 31.72 6.02 -3.94
C LEU A 34 32.13 7.47 -4.27
N GLY A 35 32.10 8.38 -3.30
CA GLY A 35 32.62 9.74 -3.46
C GLY A 35 31.77 10.68 -4.33
N TYR A 36 30.53 10.33 -4.65
CA TYR A 36 29.63 11.18 -5.44
C TYR A 36 29.10 12.41 -4.68
N GLY A 37 29.43 12.54 -3.39
CA GLY A 37 29.19 13.74 -2.58
C GLY A 37 27.97 13.65 -1.66
N TYR A 38 27.95 14.52 -0.65
CA TYR A 38 26.94 14.53 0.42
C TYR A 38 25.50 14.77 -0.09
N TRP A 39 25.37 15.34 -1.29
CA TRP A 39 24.08 15.62 -1.93
C TRP A 39 23.25 14.35 -2.15
N ILE A 40 23.87 13.22 -2.50
CA ILE A 40 23.17 11.96 -2.74
C ILE A 40 22.61 11.36 -1.45
N PHE A 41 23.33 11.53 -0.35
CA PHE A 41 22.83 11.14 0.97
C PHE A 41 21.57 11.94 1.34
N VAL A 42 21.62 13.28 1.17
CA VAL A 42 20.47 14.16 1.42
C VAL A 42 19.29 13.78 0.53
N PHE A 43 19.54 13.54 -0.77
CA PHE A 43 18.51 13.10 -1.71
C PHE A 43 17.88 11.78 -1.30
N ALA A 44 18.68 10.78 -0.91
CA ALA A 44 18.19 9.47 -0.47
C ALA A 44 17.29 9.57 0.78
N VAL A 45 17.68 10.41 1.75
CA VAL A 45 16.87 10.65 2.96
C VAL A 45 15.53 11.30 2.59
N VAL A 46 15.56 12.38 1.79
CA VAL A 46 14.34 13.08 1.35
C VAL A 46 13.43 12.14 0.56
N TYR A 47 14.00 11.38 -0.37
CA TYR A 47 13.28 10.38 -1.15
C TYR A 47 12.66 9.30 -0.27
N SER A 48 13.38 8.80 0.73
CA SER A 48 12.86 7.79 1.67
C SER A 48 11.65 8.32 2.45
N ILE A 49 11.70 9.56 2.92
CA ILE A 49 10.58 10.18 3.64
C ILE A 49 9.37 10.36 2.72
N ILE A 50 9.58 10.93 1.53
CA ILE A 50 8.49 11.18 0.56
C ILE A 50 7.86 9.86 0.13
N SER A 51 8.67 8.87 -0.23
CA SER A 51 8.18 7.56 -0.66
C SER A 51 7.43 6.82 0.44
N ALA A 52 7.90 6.90 1.70
CA ALA A 52 7.19 6.34 2.85
C ALA A 52 5.84 7.02 3.09
N LEU A 53 5.76 8.36 2.97
CA LEU A 53 4.50 9.10 3.08
C LEU A 53 3.52 8.72 1.96
N ILE A 54 3.99 8.68 0.70
CA ILE A 54 3.16 8.26 -0.44
C ILE A 54 2.66 6.83 -0.23
N SER A 55 3.53 5.92 0.21
CA SER A 55 3.15 4.52 0.47
C SER A 55 2.13 4.41 1.62
N TYR A 56 2.26 5.24 2.66
CA TYR A 56 1.32 5.26 3.78
C TYR A 56 -0.07 5.79 3.41
N TYR A 57 -0.16 6.87 2.62
CA TYR A 57 -1.44 7.50 2.27
C TYR A 57 -2.07 7.01 0.96
N ALA A 58 -1.26 6.58 0.00
CA ALA A 58 -1.71 6.15 -1.33
C ALA A 58 -1.43 4.67 -1.61
N GLY A 59 -0.92 3.91 -0.64
CA GLY A 59 -0.62 2.48 -0.79
C GLY A 59 -1.80 1.68 -1.33
N ASP A 60 -3.00 1.94 -0.83
CA ASP A 60 -4.22 1.25 -1.27
C ASP A 60 -4.50 1.48 -2.77
N LYS A 61 -4.34 2.73 -3.24
CA LYS A 61 -4.53 3.08 -4.66
C LYS A 61 -3.45 2.46 -5.54
N VAL A 62 -2.20 2.43 -5.08
CA VAL A 62 -1.10 1.80 -5.80
C VAL A 62 -1.30 0.29 -5.89
N ALA A 63 -1.73 -0.35 -4.80
CA ALA A 63 -2.04 -1.78 -4.76
C ALA A 63 -3.18 -2.13 -5.71
N LEU A 64 -4.30 -1.39 -5.68
CA LEU A 64 -5.44 -1.58 -6.58
C LEU A 64 -5.03 -1.40 -8.05
N LYS A 65 -4.20 -0.40 -8.38
CA LYS A 65 -3.72 -0.20 -9.74
C LYS A 65 -2.77 -1.32 -10.19
N THR A 66 -1.90 -1.78 -9.31
CA THR A 66 -0.90 -2.82 -9.63
C THR A 66 -1.56 -4.18 -9.83
N SER A 67 -2.63 -4.48 -9.09
CA SER A 67 -3.40 -5.71 -9.27
C SER A 67 -4.31 -5.68 -10.50
N GLY A 68 -4.42 -4.56 -11.23
CA GLY A 68 -5.35 -4.43 -12.35
C GLY A 68 -6.82 -4.38 -11.91
N ALA A 69 -7.08 -4.02 -10.65
CA ALA A 69 -8.42 -3.94 -10.11
C ALA A 69 -9.23 -2.85 -10.83
N LYS A 70 -10.31 -3.24 -11.52
CA LYS A 70 -11.27 -2.33 -12.15
C LYS A 70 -12.43 -2.12 -11.20
N LYS A 71 -12.73 -0.86 -10.90
CA LYS A 71 -13.95 -0.52 -10.16
C LYS A 71 -15.15 -0.90 -11.01
N ILE A 72 -16.13 -1.55 -10.40
CA ILE A 72 -17.39 -1.91 -11.04
C ILE A 72 -18.55 -1.12 -10.45
N GLU A 73 -19.51 -0.79 -11.30
CA GLU A 73 -20.79 -0.22 -10.91
C GLU A 73 -21.89 -1.29 -10.93
N LYS A 74 -23.05 -0.97 -10.34
CA LYS A 74 -24.19 -1.90 -10.23
C LYS A 74 -24.70 -2.37 -11.59
N GLU A 75 -24.48 -1.56 -12.64
CA GLU A 75 -24.82 -1.84 -14.03
C GLU A 75 -23.88 -2.86 -14.69
N ASP A 76 -22.58 -2.87 -14.32
CA ASP A 76 -21.58 -3.75 -14.91
C ASP A 76 -21.83 -5.23 -14.55
N ASN A 77 -22.13 -5.49 -13.27
CA ASN A 77 -22.44 -6.83 -12.79
C ASN A 77 -23.42 -6.80 -11.60
N PRO A 78 -24.74 -6.81 -11.88
CA PRO A 78 -25.77 -6.73 -10.85
C PRO A 78 -25.75 -7.92 -9.86
N TYR A 79 -25.29 -9.08 -10.32
CA TYR A 79 -25.24 -10.29 -9.50
C TYR A 79 -24.21 -10.17 -8.37
N ILE A 80 -22.97 -9.81 -8.72
CA ILE A 80 -21.89 -9.62 -7.73
C ILE A 80 -22.22 -8.44 -6.80
N TYR A 81 -22.72 -7.34 -7.36
CA TYR A 81 -23.05 -6.15 -6.59
C TYR A 81 -24.10 -6.45 -5.52
N ARG A 82 -25.22 -7.10 -5.90
CA ARG A 82 -26.28 -7.48 -4.95
C ARG A 82 -25.81 -8.51 -3.92
N MET A 83 -24.90 -9.42 -4.30
CA MET A 83 -24.34 -10.39 -3.36
C MET A 83 -23.57 -9.68 -2.25
N VAL A 84 -22.70 -8.74 -2.59
CA VAL A 84 -21.94 -7.95 -1.61
C VAL A 84 -22.85 -7.03 -0.80
N GLU A 85 -23.80 -6.36 -1.46
CA GLU A 85 -24.81 -5.49 -0.82
C GLU A 85 -25.58 -6.25 0.27
N ASN A 86 -26.09 -7.44 -0.02
CA ASN A 86 -26.79 -8.28 0.96
C ASN A 86 -25.91 -8.71 2.14
N LEU A 87 -24.63 -8.99 1.91
CA LEU A 87 -23.67 -9.31 2.96
C LEU A 87 -23.41 -8.11 3.87
N CYS A 88 -23.24 -6.91 3.29
CA CYS A 88 -23.05 -5.67 4.03
C CYS A 88 -24.27 -5.29 4.86
N ILE A 89 -25.49 -5.41 4.30
CA ILE A 89 -26.75 -5.19 5.02
C ILE A 89 -26.86 -6.13 6.22
N THR A 90 -26.58 -7.42 6.03
CA THR A 90 -26.64 -8.43 7.11
C THR A 90 -25.60 -8.14 8.21
N ALA A 91 -24.43 -7.63 7.83
CA ALA A 91 -23.37 -7.26 8.77
C ALA A 91 -23.53 -5.87 9.40
N GLY A 92 -24.53 -5.07 8.98
CA GLY A 92 -24.69 -3.68 9.43
C GLY A 92 -23.56 -2.75 9.00
N LEU A 93 -22.89 -3.07 7.89
CA LEU A 93 -21.76 -2.31 7.35
C LEU A 93 -22.21 -1.42 6.18
N PRO A 94 -21.59 -0.24 6.00
CA PRO A 94 -21.83 0.57 4.81
C PRO A 94 -21.41 -0.19 3.55
N GLU A 95 -22.03 0.13 2.42
CA GLU A 95 -21.70 -0.45 1.13
C GLU A 95 -20.27 -0.05 0.71
N PRO A 96 -19.38 -1.02 0.46
CA PRO A 96 -18.00 -0.74 0.07
C PRO A 96 -17.90 -0.47 -1.45
N ASP A 97 -16.81 0.19 -1.85
CA ASP A 97 -16.42 0.20 -3.26
C ASP A 97 -16.00 -1.22 -3.70
N ILE A 98 -16.59 -1.71 -4.79
CA ILE A 98 -16.33 -3.06 -5.32
C ILE A 98 -15.39 -2.96 -6.53
N TYR A 99 -14.35 -3.79 -6.53
CA TYR A 99 -13.38 -3.89 -7.63
C TYR A 99 -13.26 -5.34 -8.09
N ILE A 100 -13.21 -5.56 -9.41
CA ILE A 100 -12.94 -6.86 -10.03
C ILE A 100 -11.48 -6.88 -10.51
N ILE A 101 -10.77 -7.95 -10.16
CA ILE A 101 -9.41 -8.22 -10.65
C ILE A 101 -9.49 -9.36 -11.65
N ASP A 102 -9.11 -9.08 -12.91
CA ASP A 102 -8.94 -10.09 -13.95
C ASP A 102 -7.63 -10.85 -13.68
N SER A 103 -7.70 -11.87 -12.83
CA SER A 103 -6.56 -12.76 -12.59
C SER A 103 -6.62 -13.94 -13.55
N PRO A 104 -5.56 -14.23 -14.33
CA PRO A 104 -5.49 -15.45 -15.14
C PRO A 104 -5.38 -16.74 -14.31
N ALA A 105 -5.39 -16.64 -12.97
CA ALA A 105 -5.48 -17.78 -12.09
C ALA A 105 -6.95 -18.16 -11.83
N LEU A 106 -7.60 -18.73 -12.85
CA LEU A 106 -8.70 -19.70 -12.75
C LEU A 106 -8.94 -20.32 -14.14
#